data_AF-A0A3S1SGL8-F1
#
_entry.id   AF-A0A3S1SGL8-F1
#
_cell.length_a   1.000
_cell.length_b   1.000
_cell.length_c   1.000
_cell.angle_alpha   90.00
_cell.angle_beta   90.00
_cell.angle_gamma   90.00
#
_symmetry.space_group_name_H-M   'P 1'
#
loop_
_entity.id
_entity.type
_entity.pdbx_description
1 polymer ?
#
loop_
_entity_poly.entity_id
_entity_poly.type
_entity_poly.pdbx_seq_one_letter_code
_entity_poly.pdbx_strand_id
1 'polypeptide(L)' 'FTVLWDPEQLGYLTVWAGKQLIDGKSFEAENKIAGLDKPATYDAAKGILLLGPPAVFTTDNVDKFNF' A
#
# COMPACT_ATOMS: atom_id res chain seq x y z
N PHE A 1 1.18 21.42 -4.44
CA PHE A 1 0.64 20.09 -4.13
C PHE A 1 1.77 19.10 -4.23
N THR A 2 2.18 18.50 -3.13
CA THR A 2 2.98 17.27 -3.17
C THR A 2 2.00 16.11 -3.12
N VAL A 3 2.34 15.03 -3.81
CA VAL A 3 1.55 13.80 -3.82
C VAL A 3 2.52 12.72 -3.39
N LEU A 4 2.22 12.05 -2.29
CA LEU A 4 3.09 11.00 -1.73
C LEU A 4 2.24 9.81 -1.29
N TRP A 5 2.93 8.72 -0.96
CA TRP A 5 2.35 7.57 -0.30
C TRP A 5 2.73 7.62 1.17
N ASP A 6 1.95 6.96 2.02
CA ASP A 6 2.39 6.68 3.38
C ASP A 6 3.56 5.68 3.32
N PRO A 7 4.79 6.08 3.69
CA PRO A 7 5.96 5.21 3.59
C PRO A 7 5.92 4.06 4.59
N GLU A 8 5.26 4.22 5.74
CA GLU A 8 5.12 3.16 6.75
C GLU A 8 4.23 2.05 6.19
N GLN A 9 3.07 2.42 5.64
CA GLN A 9 2.16 1.46 5.00
C GLN A 9 2.80 0.78 3.79
N LEU A 10 3.63 1.50 3.02
CA LEU A 10 4.37 0.91 1.90
C LEU A 10 5.42 -0.11 2.37
N GLY A 11 6.12 0.19 3.46
CA GLY A 11 7.06 -0.75 4.09
C GLY A 11 6.35 -2.00 4.60
N TYR A 12 5.20 -1.83 5.27
CA TYR A 12 4.39 -2.93 5.75
C TYR A 12 3.90 -3.84 4.61
N LEU A 13 3.39 -3.24 3.53
CA LEU A 13 2.94 -3.97 2.33
C LEU A 13 4.07 -4.81 1.73
N THR A 14 5.29 -4.27 1.71
CA THR A 14 6.48 -4.97 1.20
C THR A 14 6.80 -6.23 2.01
N VAL A 15 6.80 -6.12 3.34
CA VAL A 15 7.06 -7.26 4.23
C VAL A 15 5.94 -8.29 4.14
N TRP A 16 4.69 -7.84 4.11
CA TRP A 16 3.52 -8.72 3.93
C TRP A 16 3.61 -9.50 2.61
N ALA A 17 3.95 -8.83 1.51
CA ALA A 17 4.09 -9.46 0.21
C ALA A 17 5.19 -10.53 0.22
N GLY A 18 6.35 -10.23 0.81
CA GLY A 18 7.42 -11.21 0.98
C GLY A 18 6.99 -12.44 1.76
N LYS A 19 6.22 -12.25 2.85
CA LYS A 19 5.67 -13.38 3.63
C LYS A 19 4.71 -14.24 2.82
N GLN A 20 3.81 -13.65 2.03
CA GLN A 20 2.88 -14.41 1.19
C GLN A 20 3.61 -15.32 0.20
N LEU A 21 4.66 -14.80 -0.43
CA LEU A 21 5.47 -15.56 -1.37
C LEU A 21 6.20 -16.73 -0.69
N ILE A 22 6.76 -16.52 0.51
CA ILE A 22 7.40 -17.57 1.31
C ILE A 22 6.39 -18.64 1.73
N ASP A 23 5.17 -18.24 2.10
CA ASP A 23 4.08 -19.14 2.46
C ASP A 23 3.46 -19.85 1.23
N GLY A 24 3.93 -19.56 0.00
CA GLY A 24 3.40 -20.14 -1.25
C GLY A 24 1.99 -19.65 -1.61
N LYS A 25 1.57 -18.49 -1.09
CA LYS A 25 0.25 -17.91 -1.34
C LYS A 25 0.30 -16.96 -2.52
N SER A 26 -0.70 -17.04 -3.38
CA SER A 26 -0.92 -16.09 -4.46
C SER A 26 -1.48 -14.76 -3.95
N PHE A 27 -1.28 -13.69 -4.72
CA PHE A 27 -1.98 -12.44 -4.52
C PHE A 27 -3.33 -12.47 -5.24
N GLU A 28 -4.37 -11.99 -4.55
CA GLU A 28 -5.69 -11.77 -5.14
C GLU A 28 -5.71 -10.42 -5.86
N ALA A 29 -6.70 -10.19 -6.74
CA ALA A 29 -6.88 -8.89 -7.38
C ALA A 29 -7.04 -7.75 -6.36
N GLU A 30 -7.69 -8.04 -5.23
CA GLU A 30 -7.82 -7.18 -4.06
C GLU A 30 -7.42 -7.94 -2.79
N ASN A 31 -6.48 -7.39 -2.02
CA ASN A 31 -5.93 -8.00 -0.81
C ASN A 31 -6.27 -7.13 0.40
N LYS A 32 -7.13 -7.66 1.29
CA LYS A 32 -7.41 -7.05 2.59
C LYS A 32 -6.34 -7.48 3.59
N ILE A 33 -5.49 -6.54 3.96
CA ILE A 33 -4.32 -6.78 4.80
C ILE A 33 -4.58 -6.14 6.16
N ALA A 34 -4.48 -6.92 7.23
CA ALA A 34 -4.61 -6.39 8.58
C ALA A 34 -3.50 -5.35 8.84
N GLY A 35 -3.87 -4.17 9.34
CA GLY A 35 -2.93 -3.07 9.59
C GLY A 35 -2.77 -2.07 8.43
N LEU A 36 -3.39 -2.32 7.27
CA LEU A 36 -3.55 -1.30 6.23
C LEU A 36 -4.95 -0.70 6.28
N ASP A 37 -5.06 0.61 6.07
CA ASP A 37 -6.34 1.31 6.07
C ASP A 37 -7.22 0.95 4.87
N LYS A 38 -6.59 0.57 3.76
CA LYS A 38 -7.22 0.27 2.48
C LYS A 38 -6.67 -1.04 1.91
N PRO A 39 -7.48 -1.79 1.13
CA PRO A 39 -6.98 -2.97 0.45
C PRO A 39 -5.94 -2.61 -0.63
N ALA A 40 -4.94 -3.46 -0.76
CA ALA A 40 -3.94 -3.38 -1.82
C ALA A 40 -4.42 -4.14 -3.06
N THR A 41 -4.17 -3.61 -4.26
CA THR A 41 -4.58 -4.26 -5.52
C THR A 41 -3.38 -4.87 -6.24
N TYR A 42 -3.59 -6.03 -6.85
CA TYR A 42 -2.55 -6.74 -7.60
C TYR A 42 -2.86 -6.78 -9.10
N ASP A 43 -1.96 -6.23 -9.91
CA ASP A 43 -1.96 -6.38 -11.35
C ASP A 43 -1.08 -7.58 -11.72
N ALA A 44 -1.71 -8.74 -11.91
CA ALA A 44 -1.00 -9.99 -12.22
C ALA A 44 -0.30 -9.96 -13.58
N ALA A 45 -0.78 -9.15 -14.54
CA ALA A 45 -0.15 -9.03 -15.85
C ALA A 45 1.17 -8.25 -15.77
N LYS A 46 1.26 -7.29 -14.83
CA LYS A 46 2.46 -6.47 -14.61
C LYS A 46 3.32 -6.93 -13.45
N GLY A 47 2.81 -7.80 -12.58
CA GLY A 47 3.48 -8.19 -11.34
C GLY A 47 3.57 -7.04 -10.33
N ILE A 48 2.59 -6.14 -10.31
CA ILE A 48 2.60 -4.94 -9.47
C ILE A 48 1.58 -5.07 -8.35
N LEU A 49 2.02 -4.92 -7.11
CA LEU A 49 1.15 -4.79 -5.94
C LEU A 49 1.09 -3.32 -5.50
N LEU A 50 -0.10 -2.73 -5.55
CA LEU A 50 -0.34 -1.31 -5.34
C LEU A 50 -1.03 -1.06 -3.99
N LEU A 51 -0.47 -0.16 -3.18
CA LEU A 51 -1.01 0.18 -1.86
C LEU A 51 -2.40 0.83 -1.90
N GLY A 52 -2.75 1.54 -2.99
CA GLY A 52 -4.00 2.29 -3.10
C GLY A 52 -3.87 3.44 -4.10
N PRO A 53 -4.63 4.53 -3.99
CA PRO A 53 -4.31 5.80 -4.63
C PRO A 53 -3.33 6.61 -3.76
N PRO A 54 -2.51 7.50 -4.35
CA PRO A 54 -1.59 8.31 -3.57
C PRO A 54 -2.36 9.32 -2.69
N ALA A 55 -1.77 9.72 -1.58
CA ALA A 55 -2.29 10.79 -0.74
C ALA A 55 -2.07 12.15 -1.43
N VAL A 56 -3.15 12.92 -1.56
CA VAL A 56 -3.10 14.29 -2.09
C VAL A 56 -2.93 15.25 -0.91
N PHE A 57 -1.77 15.92 -0.83
CA PHE A 57 -1.52 16.91 0.20
C PHE A 57 -2.05 18.28 -0.25
N THR A 58 -3.04 18.80 0.46
CA THR A 58 -3.61 20.16 0.29
C THR A 58 -3.20 21.03 1.48
N THR A 59 -3.29 22.35 1.34
CA THR A 59 -3.02 23.29 2.45
C THR A 59 -3.86 23.00 3.71
N ASP A 60 -4.99 22.30 3.55
CA ASP A 60 -5.91 21.98 4.64
C ASP A 60 -5.53 20.70 5.42
N ASN A 61 -4.56 19.90 4.94
CA ASN A 61 -4.21 18.61 5.55
C ASN A 61 -2.71 18.43 5.87
N VAL A 62 -1.87 19.39 5.49
CA VAL A 62 -0.41 19.31 5.66
C VAL A 62 0.04 19.18 7.12
N ASP A 63 -0.72 19.74 8.06
CA ASP A 63 -0.40 19.72 9.51
C ASP A 63 -0.72 18.38 10.21
N LYS A 64 -1.31 17.40 9.51
CA LYS A 64 -1.70 16.09 10.08
C LYS A 64 -0.71 14.96 9.81
N PHE A 65 0.36 15.22 9.07
CA PHE A 65 1.35 14.20 8.74
C PHE A 65 2.60 14.37 9.61
N ASN A 66 2.74 13.48 10.59
CA ASN A 66 4.00 13.21 11.29
C ASN A 66 4.55 11.90 10.71
N PHE A 67 5.65 12.00 9.96
CA PHE A 67 6.42 10.87 9.42
C PHE A 67 7.54 10.46 10.37
#